data_AF-A0A7R8APZ1-F1
#
_entry.id   AF-A0A7R8APZ1-F1
#
_cell.length_a   1.000
_cell.length_b   1.000
_cell.length_c   1.000
_cell.angle_alpha   90.00
_cell.angle_beta   90.00
_cell.angle_gamma   90.00
#
_symmetry.space_group_name_H-M   'P 1'
#
loop_
_entity.id
_entity.type
_entity.pdbx_description
1 polymer ?
#
loop_
_entity_poly.entity_id
_entity_poly.type
_entity_poly.pdbx_seq_one_letter_code
_entity_poly.pdbx_strand_id
1 'polypeptide(L)'
;MVVQKALWLDPQPMAIIEMWAGQAEQGSWTGDAADDDLGLIMEDEGFAEGTGGGPIPSSPPLSIHSQDAAPISRMSRQGRMPFQTGVDIMVGKFMVRGQHGPVEVLLDWRTYRLKVHYNTTAPGHVTWMGTERLLYKNLDFTMGQFRGMVHGLVQAARGLLGGLLCEPEPRQWPAIPWDGLFDNPTEATPGWSFLSDQRTQWPVPGRHWLIDRIAQEPAVARAFVTQGGLSASKATKYFQQVARFKEKLAVAVYLTSGAPARAPELLSIQHVNTDTNMRRNIYIEDGMVVFVSAYHKGFYSSNDVKIIHRYLPRAVGELVVWYLWLVLPFLRQLAVSWGRTVEPGTESQPHHRSPYLWGPDVGSGRTWTSERFREALKQASQTGLGLGFGFNVANYRDIAVGISRRFLRGSSAFPDNIQTERQQELTAIAADTDPDDGIGDIADEQAGHSTHVAGMVYGRESMEFAGSTTVRRLKFRASSMDWHQFLGFTAETPTVLGKRVNPWEAQAADHQARRRTQLQATDMEAALQRMTGQGEIQFRGVQQPAIQAIQDGASPVVAVMPTGGGKSMLFMLPAFVAPGGVPSWWSR
;
A
#
# COMPACT_ATOMS: atom_id res chain seq x y z
N MET A 1 -6.61 18.26 -32.21
CA MET A 1 -6.93 19.57 -32.84
C MET A 1 -5.70 20.49 -33.00
N VAL A 2 -4.78 20.57 -32.02
CA VAL A 2 -3.54 21.37 -32.09
C VAL A 2 -2.61 20.90 -33.22
N VAL A 3 -2.23 19.62 -33.22
CA VAL A 3 -1.36 19.00 -34.23
C VAL A 3 -1.92 19.18 -35.64
N GLN A 4 -3.22 18.92 -35.83
CA GLN A 4 -3.87 19.07 -37.13
C GLN A 4 -3.84 20.52 -37.62
N LYS A 5 -4.11 21.51 -36.76
CA LYS A 5 -4.03 22.93 -37.16
C LYS A 5 -2.61 23.37 -37.44
N ALA A 6 -1.63 22.92 -36.66
CA ALA A 6 -0.21 23.21 -36.91
C ALA A 6 0.28 22.60 -38.24
N LEU A 7 -0.19 21.40 -38.58
CA LEU A 7 0.11 20.73 -39.85
C LEU A 7 -0.35 21.56 -41.05
N TRP A 8 -1.59 22.06 -41.01
CA TRP A 8 -2.13 22.88 -42.10
C TRP A 8 -1.56 24.31 -42.17
N LEU A 9 -0.74 24.72 -41.21
CA LEU A 9 0.03 25.97 -41.27
C LEU A 9 1.41 25.79 -41.91
N ASP A 10 1.87 24.55 -42.07
CA ASP A 10 3.15 24.25 -42.71
C ASP A 10 3.15 24.60 -44.21
N PRO A 11 4.25 25.08 -44.79
CA PRO A 11 4.34 25.33 -46.23
C PRO A 11 4.21 24.08 -47.11
N GLN A 12 4.51 22.89 -46.58
CA GLN A 12 4.53 21.59 -47.27
C GLN A 12 3.87 20.48 -46.41
N PRO A 13 2.57 20.59 -46.09
CA PRO A 13 1.89 19.66 -45.18
C PRO A 13 1.85 18.23 -45.72
N MET A 14 1.78 18.06 -47.05
CA MET A 14 1.73 16.74 -47.70
C MET A 14 3.04 15.96 -47.56
N ALA A 15 4.20 16.65 -47.56
CA ALA A 15 5.49 15.99 -47.38
C ALA A 15 5.64 15.39 -45.97
N ILE A 16 5.08 16.06 -44.96
CA ILE A 16 5.05 15.57 -43.57
C ILE A 16 4.10 14.37 -43.45
N ILE A 17 2.92 14.43 -44.10
CA ILE A 17 1.97 13.32 -44.13
C ILE A 17 2.58 12.09 -44.83
N GLU A 18 3.26 12.28 -45.97
CA GLU A 18 3.95 11.21 -46.69
C GLU A 18 5.11 10.60 -45.87
N MET A 19 5.87 11.44 -45.14
CA MET A 19 6.91 10.97 -44.22
C MET A 19 6.32 10.13 -43.07
N TRP A 20 5.20 10.55 -42.49
CA TRP A 20 4.51 9.79 -41.43
C TRP A 20 3.90 8.48 -41.97
N ALA A 21 3.35 8.49 -43.18
CA ALA A 21 2.84 7.29 -43.83
C ALA A 21 3.97 6.30 -44.15
N GLY A 22 5.11 6.79 -44.66
CA GLY A 22 6.29 5.96 -44.92
C GLY A 22 6.95 5.39 -43.66
N GLN A 23 6.90 6.10 -42.53
CA GLN A 23 7.36 5.57 -41.24
C GLN A 23 6.38 4.56 -40.62
N ALA A 24 5.06 4.72 -40.84
CA ALA A 24 4.05 3.75 -40.40
C ALA A 24 4.13 2.41 -41.14
N GLU A 25 4.58 2.41 -42.41
CA GLU A 25 4.82 1.18 -43.18
C GLU A 25 6.14 0.46 -42.82
N GLN A 26 7.11 1.15 -42.19
CA GLN A 26 8.43 0.58 -41.83
C GLN A 26 8.59 0.22 -40.35
N GLY A 27 7.63 0.54 -39.48
CA GLY A 27 7.72 0.23 -38.06
C GLY A 27 6.35 0.11 -37.41
N SER A 28 6.07 -1.06 -36.84
CA SER A 28 4.96 -1.32 -35.94
C SER A 28 5.01 -0.34 -34.75
N TRP A 29 4.29 0.77 -34.88
CA TRP A 29 3.84 1.57 -33.74
C TRP A 29 2.54 0.96 -33.22
N THR A 30 2.61 -0.24 -32.67
CA THR A 30 1.71 -0.61 -31.56
C THR A 30 2.37 -0.10 -30.28
N GLY A 31 2.46 1.22 -30.15
CA GLY A 31 2.44 1.81 -28.82
C GLY A 31 0.98 1.78 -28.42
N ASP A 32 0.63 0.93 -27.45
CA ASP A 32 -0.71 0.90 -26.85
C ASP A 32 -1.16 2.34 -26.63
N ALA A 33 -2.24 2.72 -27.32
CA ALA A 33 -2.86 4.01 -27.05
C ALA A 33 -3.21 4.02 -25.56
N ALA A 34 -2.87 5.09 -24.85
CA ALA A 34 -3.26 5.30 -23.46
C ALA A 34 -4.80 5.31 -23.24
N ASP A 35 -5.60 5.11 -24.31
CA ASP A 35 -7.04 4.89 -24.26
C ASP A 35 -7.43 3.48 -23.78
N ASP A 36 -6.62 2.44 -24.02
CA ASP A 36 -6.95 1.07 -23.54
C ASP A 36 -6.82 0.95 -22.01
N ASP A 37 -6.02 1.81 -21.38
CA ASP A 37 -5.88 1.92 -19.92
C ASP A 37 -6.97 2.82 -19.29
N LEU A 38 -7.70 3.63 -20.08
CA LEU A 38 -8.80 4.47 -19.57
C LEU A 38 -10.11 3.70 -19.42
N GLY A 39 -10.31 2.62 -20.20
CA GLY A 39 -11.45 1.71 -20.02
C GLY A 39 -11.42 0.98 -18.67
N LEU A 40 -10.22 0.73 -18.12
CA LEU A 40 -10.02 0.04 -16.84
C LEU A 40 -10.20 0.93 -15.61
N ILE A 41 -10.21 2.27 -15.78
CA ILE A 41 -10.39 3.23 -14.69
C ILE A 41 -11.89 3.57 -14.50
N MET A 42 -12.71 3.43 -15.54
CA MET A 42 -14.13 3.77 -15.47
C MET A 42 -15.03 2.66 -14.91
N GLU A 43 -14.56 1.40 -14.82
CA GLU A 43 -15.36 0.31 -14.23
C GLU A 43 -15.28 0.24 -12.69
N ASP A 44 -14.37 1.00 -12.05
CA ASP A 44 -14.18 0.98 -10.58
C ASP A 44 -14.96 2.08 -9.84
N GLU A 45 -15.65 2.97 -10.56
CA GLU A 45 -16.52 4.00 -10.00
C GLU A 45 -17.97 3.65 -10.34
N GLY A 46 -18.71 3.14 -9.35
CA GLY A 46 -20.12 2.79 -9.48
C GLY A 46 -20.99 4.01 -9.82
N PHE A 47 -21.12 4.32 -11.10
CA PHE A 47 -22.21 5.14 -11.62
C PHE A 47 -23.49 4.29 -11.59
N ALA A 48 -24.25 4.41 -10.50
CA ALA A 48 -25.65 4.00 -10.51
C ALA A 48 -26.45 5.10 -11.23
N GLU A 49 -26.97 4.79 -12.43
CA GLU A 49 -28.02 5.59 -13.05
C GLU A 49 -29.28 5.54 -12.16
N GLY A 50 -29.46 6.57 -11.34
CA GLY A 50 -30.72 6.82 -10.65
C GLY A 50 -31.71 7.47 -11.59
N THR A 51 -32.64 6.68 -12.12
CA THR A 51 -33.87 7.18 -12.74
C THR A 51 -34.80 7.74 -11.66
N GLY A 52 -35.04 9.05 -11.69
CA GLY A 52 -35.97 9.71 -10.77
C GLY A 52 -35.97 11.23 -10.91
N GLY A 53 -36.85 11.74 -11.77
CA GLY A 53 -37.01 13.17 -12.02
C GLY A 53 -37.65 13.95 -10.86
N GLY A 54 -37.18 15.18 -10.66
CA GLY A 54 -37.74 16.20 -9.78
C GLY A 54 -36.88 17.49 -9.81
N PRO A 55 -37.47 18.70 -9.74
CA PRO A 55 -36.89 19.90 -10.34
C PRO A 55 -35.74 20.52 -9.56
N ILE A 56 -34.70 20.93 -10.30
CA ILE A 56 -33.56 21.71 -9.80
C ILE A 56 -34.02 23.17 -9.60
N PRO A 57 -33.87 23.78 -8.41
CA PRO A 57 -33.95 25.22 -8.29
C PRO A 57 -32.61 25.83 -8.71
N SER A 58 -32.69 26.65 -9.75
CA SER A 58 -31.69 27.57 -10.26
C SER A 58 -31.13 28.49 -9.17
N SER A 59 -29.80 28.61 -9.08
CA SER A 59 -29.04 29.87 -9.15
C SER A 59 -27.53 29.61 -8.93
N PRO A 60 -26.64 29.99 -9.86
CA PRO A 60 -25.21 30.12 -9.58
C PRO A 60 -24.95 31.45 -8.84
N PRO A 61 -24.05 31.51 -7.84
CA PRO A 61 -23.64 32.79 -7.27
C PRO A 61 -22.63 33.49 -8.20
N LEU A 62 -23.04 34.68 -8.64
CA LEU A 62 -22.25 35.89 -8.86
C LEU A 62 -21.11 35.84 -9.90
N SER A 63 -21.49 36.23 -11.11
CA SER A 63 -20.81 37.21 -11.99
C SER A 63 -19.42 37.66 -11.53
N ILE A 64 -18.37 36.98 -11.99
CA ILE A 64 -17.10 37.67 -12.21
C ILE A 64 -17.34 38.58 -13.41
N HIS A 65 -17.32 39.89 -13.15
CA HIS A 65 -17.42 40.92 -14.18
C HIS A 65 -16.38 40.64 -15.28
N SER A 66 -16.88 40.20 -16.43
CA SER A 66 -16.18 40.23 -17.71
C SER A 66 -15.98 41.70 -18.09
N GLN A 67 -14.91 42.33 -17.59
CA GLN A 67 -14.39 43.56 -18.18
C GLN A 67 -13.02 43.41 -18.84
N ASP A 68 -12.35 42.26 -18.67
CA ASP A 68 -11.14 41.93 -19.45
C ASP A 68 -11.23 40.53 -20.06
N ALA A 69 -12.32 40.23 -20.78
CA ALA A 69 -12.26 39.18 -21.78
C ALA A 69 -11.33 39.68 -22.89
N ALA A 70 -10.02 39.43 -22.75
CA ALA A 70 -9.09 39.58 -23.85
C ALA A 70 -9.74 38.88 -25.06
N PRO A 71 -9.95 39.57 -26.19
CA PRO A 71 -10.64 38.99 -27.32
C PRO A 71 -9.90 37.70 -27.65
N ILE A 72 -10.64 36.58 -27.82
CA ILE A 72 -10.07 35.35 -28.36
C ILE A 72 -9.32 35.77 -29.61
N SER A 73 -8.00 35.88 -29.52
CA SER A 73 -7.21 36.41 -30.61
C SER A 73 -7.37 35.42 -31.75
N ARG A 74 -8.21 35.77 -32.72
CA ARG A 74 -8.22 35.15 -34.03
C ARG A 74 -6.77 35.21 -34.46
N MET A 75 -6.11 34.06 -34.55
CA MET A 75 -4.79 34.02 -35.15
C MET A 75 -4.96 34.65 -36.53
N SER A 76 -4.33 35.80 -36.72
CA SER A 76 -4.10 36.35 -38.03
C SER A 76 -3.53 35.22 -38.87
N ARG A 77 -4.08 34.97 -40.07
CA ARG A 77 -3.52 34.02 -41.05
C ARG A 77 -2.20 34.59 -41.62
N GLN A 78 -1.31 35.06 -40.77
CA GLN A 78 -0.05 35.67 -41.17
C GLN A 78 1.05 34.61 -41.11
N GLY A 79 1.43 34.17 -42.30
CA GLY A 79 2.63 33.38 -42.56
C GLY A 79 2.40 31.88 -42.46
N ARG A 80 2.61 31.17 -43.57
CA ARG A 80 2.92 29.74 -43.52
C ARG A 80 4.15 29.57 -42.62
N MET A 81 4.10 28.67 -41.66
CA MET A 81 5.16 28.50 -40.67
C MET A 81 5.45 27.01 -40.47
N PRO A 82 6.72 26.61 -40.24
CA PRO A 82 7.07 25.21 -40.08
C PRO A 82 6.23 24.52 -38.99
N PHE A 83 5.87 23.27 -39.22
CA PHE A 83 5.00 22.47 -38.36
C PHE A 83 5.42 22.51 -36.89
N GLN A 84 6.71 22.32 -36.60
CA GLN A 84 7.23 22.32 -35.23
C GLN A 84 6.97 23.65 -34.52
N THR A 85 7.25 24.77 -35.20
CA THR A 85 7.00 26.12 -34.68
C THR A 85 5.51 26.38 -34.48
N GLY A 86 4.66 25.87 -35.39
CA GLY A 86 3.21 25.92 -35.25
C GLY A 86 2.70 25.14 -34.05
N VAL A 87 3.28 23.97 -33.78
CA VAL A 87 2.99 23.16 -32.59
C VAL A 87 3.42 23.91 -31.32
N ASP A 88 4.65 24.41 -31.26
CA ASP A 88 5.19 25.09 -30.08
C ASP A 88 4.34 26.31 -29.68
N ILE A 89 3.91 27.11 -30.67
CA ILE A 89 3.03 28.27 -30.43
C ILE A 89 1.66 27.83 -29.94
N MET A 90 1.07 26.79 -30.53
CA MET A 90 -0.26 26.33 -30.11
C MET A 90 -0.23 25.64 -28.75
N VAL A 91 0.84 24.89 -28.44
CA VAL A 91 1.08 24.31 -27.11
C VAL A 91 1.22 25.46 -26.11
N GLY A 92 2.09 26.44 -26.39
CA GLY A 92 2.28 27.62 -25.56
C GLY A 92 1.00 28.41 -25.29
N LYS A 93 0.11 28.51 -26.28
CA LYS A 93 -1.13 29.29 -26.18
C LYS A 93 -2.32 28.54 -25.57
N PHE A 94 -2.43 27.24 -25.80
CA PHE A 94 -3.63 26.47 -25.44
C PHE A 94 -3.40 25.39 -24.39
N MET A 95 -2.15 24.98 -24.14
CA MET A 95 -1.80 23.86 -23.27
C MET A 95 -0.94 24.26 -22.06
N VAL A 96 -0.54 25.54 -21.95
CA VAL A 96 0.20 26.09 -20.81
C VAL A 96 -0.74 26.79 -19.84
N ARG A 97 -0.52 26.63 -18.53
CA ARG A 97 -1.27 27.33 -17.46
C ARG A 97 -0.99 28.84 -17.46
N GLY A 98 -1.98 29.66 -17.11
CA GLY A 98 -1.88 31.12 -17.05
C GLY A 98 -2.22 31.85 -18.36
N GLN A 99 -2.68 31.14 -19.39
CA GLN A 99 -3.06 31.68 -20.70
C GLN A 99 -4.58 31.75 -20.92
N HIS A 100 -5.36 31.32 -19.91
CA HIS A 100 -6.82 31.17 -19.94
C HIS A 100 -7.31 30.33 -21.14
N GLY A 101 -6.53 29.30 -21.49
CA GLY A 101 -6.82 28.38 -22.59
C GLY A 101 -7.79 27.25 -22.21
N PRO A 102 -8.31 26.48 -23.18
CA PRO A 102 -9.23 25.37 -22.91
C PRO A 102 -8.67 24.31 -21.95
N VAL A 103 -7.36 24.03 -22.00
CA VAL A 103 -6.72 23.06 -21.09
C VAL A 103 -6.69 23.59 -19.67
N GLU A 104 -6.43 24.89 -19.48
CA GLU A 104 -6.46 25.51 -18.16
C GLU A 104 -7.85 25.44 -17.53
N VAL A 105 -8.90 25.78 -18.29
CA VAL A 105 -10.29 25.65 -17.82
C VAL A 105 -10.62 24.19 -17.43
N LEU A 106 -10.16 23.20 -18.21
CA LEU A 106 -10.35 21.79 -17.86
C LEU A 106 -9.60 21.39 -16.59
N LEU A 107 -8.37 21.89 -16.40
CA LEU A 107 -7.57 21.65 -15.19
C LEU A 107 -8.18 22.35 -13.96
N ASP A 108 -8.74 23.55 -14.12
CA ASP A 108 -9.44 24.28 -13.07
C ASP A 108 -10.72 23.56 -12.67
N TRP A 109 -11.50 23.08 -13.65
CA TRP A 109 -12.68 22.25 -13.38
C TRP A 109 -12.32 20.94 -12.71
N ARG A 110 -11.22 20.29 -13.12
CA ARG A 110 -10.69 19.10 -12.44
C ARG A 110 -10.35 19.43 -10.98
N THR A 111 -9.59 20.50 -10.74
CA THR A 111 -9.17 20.93 -9.39
C THR A 111 -10.36 21.29 -8.52
N TYR A 112 -11.35 22.00 -9.07
CA TYR A 112 -12.60 22.32 -8.40
C TYR A 112 -13.40 21.06 -8.06
N ARG A 113 -13.57 20.14 -9.02
CA ARG A 113 -14.26 18.86 -8.79
C ARG A 113 -13.56 18.01 -7.75
N LEU A 114 -12.23 17.96 -7.74
CA LEU A 114 -11.45 17.30 -6.69
C LEU A 114 -11.70 17.95 -5.33
N LYS A 115 -11.71 19.29 -5.26
CA LYS A 115 -12.02 20.00 -4.02
C LYS A 115 -13.45 19.72 -3.53
N VAL A 116 -14.42 19.63 -4.43
CA VAL A 116 -15.78 19.20 -4.09
C VAL A 116 -15.78 17.75 -3.60
N HIS A 117 -15.15 16.83 -4.33
CA HIS A 117 -15.06 15.42 -3.98
C HIS A 117 -14.46 15.20 -2.59
N TYR A 118 -13.34 15.86 -2.27
CA TYR A 118 -12.68 15.71 -0.98
C TYR A 118 -13.37 16.41 0.19
N ASN A 119 -14.23 17.40 -0.07
CA ASN A 119 -14.98 18.12 0.97
C ASN A 119 -16.44 17.69 1.06
N THR A 120 -16.91 16.82 0.18
CA THR A 120 -18.26 16.25 0.23
C THR A 120 -18.17 14.85 0.81
N THR A 121 -18.80 14.60 1.95
CA THR A 121 -18.85 13.25 2.53
C THR A 121 -19.76 12.36 1.68
N ALA A 122 -19.22 11.24 1.19
CA ALA A 122 -20.04 10.19 0.58
C ALA A 122 -20.99 9.57 1.62
N PRO A 123 -22.16 9.03 1.20
CA PRO A 123 -23.06 8.31 2.09
C PRO A 123 -22.35 7.13 2.77
N GLY A 124 -22.50 6.99 4.09
CA GLY A 124 -21.93 5.86 4.83
C GLY A 124 -22.67 4.56 4.49
N HIS A 125 -21.93 3.55 4.04
CA HIS A 125 -22.49 2.23 3.71
C HIS A 125 -22.25 1.16 4.78
N VAL A 126 -21.41 1.43 5.78
CA VAL A 126 -21.13 0.53 6.90
C VAL A 126 -21.94 0.97 8.11
N THR A 127 -22.84 0.10 8.57
CA THR A 127 -23.65 0.32 9.79
C THR A 127 -23.35 -0.77 10.81
N TRP A 128 -23.22 -0.39 12.07
CA TRP A 128 -23.01 -1.33 13.18
C TRP A 128 -24.31 -1.53 13.95
N MET A 129 -24.68 -2.79 14.18
CA MET A 129 -25.73 -3.16 15.13
C MET A 129 -25.10 -3.79 16.37
N GLY A 130 -25.16 -3.07 17.50
CA GLY A 130 -24.50 -3.49 18.72
C GLY A 130 -22.96 -3.46 18.61
N THR A 131 -22.29 -4.41 19.26
CA THR A 131 -20.82 -4.45 19.33
C THR A 131 -20.17 -5.25 18.21
N GLU A 132 -20.82 -6.29 17.69
CA GLU A 132 -20.16 -7.30 16.83
C GLU A 132 -20.84 -7.51 15.46
N ARG A 133 -21.98 -6.88 15.14
CA ARG A 133 -22.70 -7.11 13.87
C ARG A 133 -22.54 -5.94 12.90
N LEU A 134 -22.13 -6.26 11.67
CA LEU A 134 -21.89 -5.30 10.59
C LEU A 134 -22.94 -5.49 9.49
N LEU A 135 -23.53 -4.37 9.07
CA LEU A 135 -24.40 -4.25 7.91
C LEU A 135 -23.67 -3.46 6.82
N TYR A 136 -23.60 -4.02 5.62
CA TYR A 136 -23.08 -3.32 4.45
C TYR A 136 -23.89 -3.70 3.21
N LYS A 137 -24.73 -2.77 2.72
CA LYS A 137 -25.65 -3.03 1.60
C LYS A 137 -26.46 -4.32 1.85
N ASN A 138 -26.24 -5.37 1.06
CA ASN A 138 -26.93 -6.66 1.17
C ASN A 138 -26.18 -7.69 2.06
N LEU A 139 -25.11 -7.28 2.72
CA LEU A 139 -24.29 -8.11 3.59
C LEU A 139 -24.64 -7.83 5.05
N ASP A 140 -24.86 -8.90 5.80
CA ASP A 140 -25.16 -8.85 7.22
C ASP A 140 -24.47 -10.02 7.90
N PHE A 141 -23.45 -9.73 8.72
CA PHE A 141 -22.71 -10.75 9.43
C PHE A 141 -22.11 -10.22 10.73
N THR A 142 -21.83 -11.14 11.64
CA THR A 142 -21.12 -10.88 12.89
C THR A 142 -19.61 -11.01 12.71
N MET A 143 -18.81 -10.35 13.54
CA MET A 143 -17.36 -10.52 13.54
C MET A 143 -16.95 -11.95 13.90
N GLY A 144 -17.77 -12.68 14.67
CA GLY A 144 -17.62 -14.12 14.88
C GLY A 144 -17.71 -14.91 13.57
N GLN A 145 -18.71 -14.66 12.73
CA GLN A 145 -18.83 -15.27 11.40
C GLN A 145 -17.67 -14.87 10.49
N PHE A 146 -17.24 -13.59 10.53
CA PHE A 146 -16.10 -13.12 9.75
C PHE A 146 -14.80 -13.84 10.13
N ARG A 147 -14.47 -13.91 11.42
CA ARG A 147 -13.30 -14.66 11.92
C ARG A 147 -13.44 -16.14 11.57
N GLY A 148 -14.61 -16.74 11.76
CA GLY A 148 -14.89 -18.13 11.42
C GLY A 148 -14.66 -18.44 9.93
N MET A 149 -15.10 -17.56 9.03
CA MET A 149 -14.84 -17.64 7.59
C MET A 149 -13.33 -17.60 7.30
N VAL A 150 -12.59 -16.66 7.89
CA VAL A 150 -11.14 -16.52 7.69
C VAL A 150 -10.39 -17.76 8.19
N HIS A 151 -10.68 -18.23 9.41
CA HIS A 151 -10.07 -19.45 9.95
C HIS A 151 -10.44 -20.69 9.16
N GLY A 152 -11.71 -20.83 8.75
CA GLY A 152 -12.18 -21.93 7.91
C GLY A 152 -11.48 -21.96 6.55
N LEU A 153 -11.22 -20.80 5.95
CA LEU A 153 -10.44 -20.67 4.71
C LEU A 153 -8.99 -21.14 4.89
N VAL A 154 -8.33 -20.71 5.96
CA VAL A 154 -6.94 -21.12 6.28
C VAL A 154 -6.86 -22.62 6.54
N GLN A 155 -7.82 -23.19 7.28
CA GLN A 155 -7.87 -24.64 7.53
C GLN A 155 -8.14 -25.42 6.25
N ALA A 156 -9.01 -24.93 5.36
CA ALA A 156 -9.25 -25.56 4.07
C ALA A 156 -8.00 -25.51 3.16
N ALA A 157 -7.24 -24.40 3.18
CA ALA A 157 -5.96 -24.31 2.48
C ALA A 157 -4.92 -25.29 3.06
N ARG A 158 -4.85 -25.40 4.40
CA ARG A 158 -3.99 -26.36 5.10
C ARG A 158 -4.35 -27.81 4.75
N GLY A 159 -5.63 -28.15 4.69
CA GLY A 159 -6.08 -29.49 4.28
C GLY A 159 -5.69 -29.83 2.84
N LEU A 160 -5.83 -28.87 1.91
CA LEU A 160 -5.34 -29.05 0.53
C LEU A 160 -3.81 -29.24 0.50
N LEU A 161 -3.06 -28.46 1.29
CA LEU A 161 -1.62 -28.60 1.39
C LEU A 161 -1.21 -30.00 1.89
N GLY A 162 -1.91 -30.56 2.89
CA GLY A 162 -1.67 -31.93 3.35
C GLY A 162 -1.85 -32.97 2.24
N GLY A 163 -2.87 -32.79 1.38
CA GLY A 163 -3.02 -33.60 0.17
C GLY A 163 -1.84 -33.44 -0.80
N LEU A 164 -1.36 -32.22 -1.01
CA LEU A 164 -0.21 -31.93 -1.87
C LEU A 164 1.12 -32.48 -1.34
N LEU A 165 1.25 -32.59 -0.02
CA LEU A 165 2.41 -33.18 0.66
C LEU A 165 2.26 -34.71 0.84
N CYS A 166 1.12 -35.29 0.43
CA CYS A 166 0.77 -36.69 0.69
C CYS A 166 0.89 -37.07 2.18
N GLU A 167 0.59 -36.11 3.06
CA GLU A 167 0.62 -36.27 4.52
C GLU A 167 -0.51 -35.42 5.12
N PRO A 168 -1.63 -36.03 5.55
CA PRO A 168 -2.75 -35.27 6.09
C PRO A 168 -2.47 -34.65 7.46
N GLU A 169 -1.51 -35.17 8.24
CA GLU A 169 -1.25 -34.69 9.60
C GLU A 169 -0.17 -33.59 9.63
N PRO A 170 -0.52 -32.33 9.97
CA PRO A 170 0.44 -31.22 9.92
C PRO A 170 1.64 -31.35 10.87
N ARG A 171 1.50 -32.13 11.94
CA ARG A 171 2.58 -32.38 12.91
C ARG A 171 3.72 -33.21 12.34
N GLN A 172 3.45 -33.98 11.28
CA GLN A 172 4.44 -34.81 10.60
C GLN A 172 5.14 -34.07 9.46
N TRP A 173 4.69 -32.86 9.13
CA TRP A 173 5.32 -32.06 8.08
C TRP A 173 6.69 -31.56 8.55
N PRO A 174 7.65 -31.42 7.63
CA PRO A 174 8.94 -30.82 7.97
C PRO A 174 8.76 -29.45 8.62
N ALA A 175 9.30 -29.29 9.83
CA ALA A 175 9.19 -28.04 10.58
C ALA A 175 9.95 -26.91 9.88
N ILE A 176 9.37 -25.71 9.89
CA ILE A 176 10.04 -24.51 9.37
C ILE A 176 10.93 -23.95 10.50
N PRO A 177 12.25 -23.80 10.30
CA PRO A 177 13.18 -23.33 11.33
C PRO A 177 13.09 -21.80 11.50
N TRP A 178 11.95 -21.30 12.00
CA TRP A 178 11.64 -19.87 12.00
C TRP A 178 12.69 -18.97 12.68
N ASP A 179 13.29 -19.43 13.78
CA ASP A 179 14.31 -18.68 14.52
C ASP A 179 15.68 -18.70 13.81
N GLY A 180 15.88 -19.65 12.89
CA GLY A 180 17.09 -19.83 12.09
C GLY A 180 16.90 -19.52 10.61
N LEU A 181 15.78 -18.89 10.22
CA LEU A 181 15.54 -18.46 8.85
C LEU A 181 16.34 -17.20 8.55
N PHE A 182 17.27 -17.31 7.60
CA PHE A 182 18.02 -16.18 7.09
C PHE A 182 17.43 -15.73 5.75
N ASP A 183 17.32 -14.41 5.63
CA ASP A 183 16.97 -13.76 4.37
C ASP A 183 17.89 -12.54 4.15
N ASN A 184 18.58 -12.52 3.02
CA ASN A 184 19.34 -11.39 2.53
C ASN A 184 18.53 -10.55 1.51
N PRO A 185 17.97 -9.39 1.91
CA PRO A 185 17.22 -8.51 1.02
C PRO A 185 18.09 -7.80 -0.04
N THR A 186 19.41 -7.70 0.17
CA THR A 186 20.33 -7.03 -0.76
C THR A 186 20.82 -7.94 -1.87
N GLU A 187 20.57 -9.25 -1.76
CA GLU A 187 20.92 -10.21 -2.78
C GLU A 187 20.02 -10.02 -4.01
N ALA A 188 20.65 -9.79 -5.17
CA ALA A 188 19.99 -9.49 -6.43
C ALA A 188 20.15 -10.61 -7.48
N THR A 189 20.85 -11.70 -7.13
CA THR A 189 21.10 -12.81 -8.05
C THR A 189 19.78 -13.37 -8.60
N PRO A 190 19.61 -13.47 -9.94
CA PRO A 190 18.42 -14.03 -10.55
C PRO A 190 18.12 -15.43 -10.05
N GLY A 191 16.86 -15.71 -9.73
CA GLY A 191 16.42 -16.98 -9.15
C GLY A 191 16.68 -17.12 -7.64
N TRP A 192 17.28 -16.11 -6.99
CA TRP A 192 17.52 -16.13 -5.55
C TRP A 192 16.25 -15.82 -4.74
N SER A 193 16.11 -16.48 -3.59
CA SER A 193 15.13 -16.20 -2.53
C SER A 193 15.70 -16.67 -1.19
N PHE A 194 14.97 -16.43 -0.09
CA PHE A 194 15.36 -16.91 1.25
C PHE A 194 15.59 -18.43 1.33
N LEU A 195 14.98 -19.22 0.43
CA LEU A 195 15.21 -20.66 0.33
C LEU A 195 16.61 -21.03 -0.16
N SER A 196 17.32 -20.09 -0.80
CA SER A 196 18.67 -20.26 -1.33
C SER A 196 19.76 -19.81 -0.34
N ASP A 197 19.39 -19.24 0.82
CA ASP A 197 20.36 -18.80 1.82
C ASP A 197 20.98 -19.99 2.55
N GLN A 198 22.29 -20.17 2.40
CA GLN A 198 23.03 -21.32 2.94
C GLN A 198 23.11 -21.32 4.48
N ARG A 199 22.84 -20.20 5.14
CA ARG A 199 22.84 -20.10 6.60
C ARG A 199 21.61 -20.77 7.22
N THR A 200 20.52 -20.88 6.46
CA THR A 200 19.30 -21.55 6.93
C THR A 200 19.49 -23.06 6.90
N GLN A 201 19.42 -23.70 8.07
CA GLN A 201 19.48 -25.16 8.20
C GLN A 201 18.08 -25.77 8.03
N TRP A 202 17.75 -26.17 6.81
CA TRP A 202 16.49 -26.88 6.53
C TRP A 202 16.56 -28.33 7.01
N PRO A 203 15.51 -28.85 7.68
CA PRO A 203 15.53 -30.23 8.21
C PRO A 203 15.42 -31.29 7.11
N VAL A 204 14.89 -30.92 5.95
CA VAL A 204 14.82 -31.78 4.77
C VAL A 204 15.19 -30.99 3.52
N PRO A 205 15.71 -31.65 2.49
CA PRO A 205 16.05 -30.98 1.26
C PRO A 205 14.82 -30.83 0.36
N GLY A 206 14.18 -29.66 0.43
CA GLY A 206 12.87 -29.43 -0.19
C GLY A 206 12.77 -29.70 -1.69
N ARG A 207 13.88 -29.57 -2.44
CA ARG A 207 13.90 -29.88 -3.89
C ARG A 207 13.61 -31.34 -4.21
N HIS A 208 14.02 -32.28 -3.35
CA HIS A 208 13.86 -33.71 -3.61
C HIS A 208 13.02 -34.45 -2.56
N TRP A 209 12.63 -33.78 -1.47
CA TRP A 209 11.86 -34.39 -0.38
C TRP A 209 10.63 -35.20 -0.86
N LEU A 210 9.75 -34.65 -1.70
CA LEU A 210 8.60 -35.40 -2.23
C LEU A 210 8.99 -36.52 -3.20
N ILE A 211 10.08 -36.36 -3.95
CA ILE A 211 10.56 -37.37 -4.91
C ILE A 211 11.13 -38.57 -4.17
N ASP A 212 11.93 -38.31 -3.15
CA ASP A 212 12.49 -39.34 -2.28
C ASP A 212 11.38 -40.13 -1.59
N ARG A 213 10.33 -39.45 -1.11
CA ARG A 213 9.13 -40.11 -0.57
C ARG A 213 8.41 -40.95 -1.60
N ILE A 214 8.26 -40.49 -2.84
CA ILE A 214 7.67 -41.31 -3.92
C ILE A 214 8.51 -42.58 -4.17
N ALA A 215 9.84 -42.49 -4.07
CA ALA A 215 10.72 -43.64 -4.28
C ALA A 215 10.74 -44.61 -3.09
N GLN A 216 10.64 -44.10 -1.86
CA GLN A 216 10.84 -44.87 -0.62
C GLN A 216 9.52 -45.33 0.03
N GLU A 217 8.42 -44.60 -0.17
CA GLU A 217 7.14 -44.85 0.49
C GLU A 217 6.08 -45.35 -0.52
N PRO A 218 5.71 -46.64 -0.49
CA PRO A 218 4.72 -47.20 -1.43
C PRO A 218 3.35 -46.51 -1.38
N ALA A 219 2.97 -45.95 -0.23
CA ALA A 219 1.72 -45.21 -0.07
C ALA A 219 1.72 -43.91 -0.89
N VAL A 220 2.82 -43.15 -0.85
CA VAL A 220 3.00 -41.91 -1.61
C VAL A 220 3.16 -42.22 -3.10
N ALA A 221 3.91 -43.27 -3.44
CA ALA A 221 4.10 -43.72 -4.82
C ALA A 221 2.76 -43.96 -5.54
N ARG A 222 1.78 -44.58 -4.86
CA ARG A 222 0.44 -44.83 -5.42
C ARG A 222 -0.29 -43.55 -5.82
N ALA A 223 0.05 -42.39 -5.26
CA ALA A 223 -0.56 -41.11 -5.61
C ALA A 223 -0.12 -40.60 -6.99
N PHE A 224 1.02 -41.07 -7.53
CA PHE A 224 1.60 -40.56 -8.79
C PHE A 224 1.87 -41.66 -9.83
N VAL A 225 2.16 -42.89 -9.41
CA VAL A 225 2.63 -43.98 -10.27
C VAL A 225 1.51 -44.99 -10.57
N THR A 226 1.48 -45.52 -11.79
CA THR A 226 0.63 -46.65 -12.21
C THR A 226 1.47 -47.58 -13.07
N GLN A 227 1.42 -48.90 -12.83
CA GLN A 227 2.19 -49.90 -13.60
C GLN A 227 3.70 -49.60 -13.70
N GLY A 228 4.29 -49.04 -12.64
CA GLY A 228 5.74 -48.73 -12.59
C GLY A 228 6.17 -47.43 -13.29
N GLY A 229 5.24 -46.68 -13.90
CA GLY A 229 5.51 -45.39 -14.54
C GLY A 229 4.65 -44.24 -14.01
N LEU A 230 5.08 -43.00 -14.27
CA LEU A 230 4.32 -41.80 -13.93
C LEU A 230 2.95 -41.83 -14.65
N SER A 231 1.87 -41.65 -13.91
CA SER A 231 0.53 -41.60 -14.48
C SER A 231 0.14 -40.16 -14.84
N ALA A 232 -0.06 -39.90 -16.13
CA ALA A 232 -0.44 -38.59 -16.64
C ALA A 232 -1.71 -38.04 -15.97
N SER A 233 -2.73 -38.89 -15.78
CA SER A 233 -4.00 -38.48 -15.16
C SER A 233 -3.86 -38.14 -13.67
N LYS A 234 -3.01 -38.86 -12.94
CA LYS A 234 -2.72 -38.55 -11.52
C LYS A 234 -1.94 -37.25 -11.39
N ALA A 235 -0.96 -37.00 -12.27
CA ALA A 235 -0.25 -35.73 -12.32
C ALA A 235 -1.19 -34.55 -12.63
N THR A 236 -2.09 -34.69 -13.61
CA THR A 236 -3.12 -33.67 -13.90
C THR A 236 -4.02 -33.39 -12.69
N LYS A 237 -4.44 -34.43 -11.96
CA LYS A 237 -5.19 -34.26 -10.69
C LYS A 237 -4.39 -33.50 -9.64
N TYR A 238 -3.09 -33.76 -9.51
CA TYR A 238 -2.20 -33.01 -8.62
C TYR A 238 -2.15 -31.53 -9.00
N PHE A 239 -2.00 -31.21 -10.29
CA PHE A 239 -1.98 -29.82 -10.76
C PHE A 239 -3.29 -29.07 -10.44
N GLN A 240 -4.43 -29.74 -10.59
CA GLN A 240 -5.74 -29.18 -10.21
C GLN A 240 -5.83 -28.92 -8.69
N GLN A 241 -5.27 -29.80 -7.86
CA GLN A 241 -5.20 -29.57 -6.41
C GLN A 241 -4.32 -28.37 -6.06
N VAL A 242 -3.17 -28.19 -6.75
CA VAL A 242 -2.33 -27.01 -6.58
C VAL A 242 -3.08 -25.73 -6.95
N ALA A 243 -3.82 -25.72 -8.06
CA ALA A 243 -4.62 -24.57 -8.47
C ALA A 243 -5.67 -24.20 -7.40
N ARG A 244 -6.40 -25.18 -6.86
CA ARG A 244 -7.36 -24.98 -5.76
C ARG A 244 -6.71 -24.48 -4.48
N PHE A 245 -5.52 -25.00 -4.15
CA PHE A 245 -4.75 -24.53 -3.00
C PHE A 245 -4.36 -23.06 -3.17
N LYS A 246 -3.84 -22.68 -4.36
CA LYS A 246 -3.48 -21.29 -4.67
C LYS A 246 -4.68 -20.34 -4.59
N GLU A 247 -5.87 -20.75 -5.02
CA GLU A 247 -7.12 -19.96 -4.86
C GLU A 247 -7.44 -19.68 -3.40
N LYS A 248 -7.38 -20.69 -2.53
CA LYS A 248 -7.61 -20.46 -1.11
C LYS A 248 -6.49 -19.63 -0.47
N LEU A 249 -5.24 -19.87 -0.84
CA LEU A 249 -4.09 -19.13 -0.33
C LEU A 249 -4.14 -17.65 -0.73
N ALA A 250 -4.50 -17.34 -1.98
CA ALA A 250 -4.62 -15.96 -2.47
C ALA A 250 -5.65 -15.17 -1.67
N VAL A 251 -6.83 -15.76 -1.45
CA VAL A 251 -7.88 -15.13 -0.62
C VAL A 251 -7.43 -15.04 0.85
N ALA A 252 -6.77 -16.06 1.39
CA ALA A 252 -6.27 -16.03 2.77
C ALA A 252 -5.24 -14.91 2.98
N VAL A 253 -4.25 -14.79 2.09
CA VAL A 253 -3.27 -13.68 2.09
C VAL A 253 -4.00 -12.34 2.02
N TYR A 254 -4.96 -12.20 1.10
CA TYR A 254 -5.68 -10.96 0.90
C TYR A 254 -6.45 -10.50 2.15
N LEU A 255 -7.13 -11.43 2.84
CA LEU A 255 -7.95 -11.12 4.02
C LEU A 255 -7.11 -10.92 5.29
N THR A 256 -5.90 -11.46 5.34
CA THR A 256 -5.10 -11.52 6.58
C THR A 256 -3.89 -10.60 6.61
N SER A 257 -3.39 -10.13 5.47
CA SER A 257 -2.13 -9.38 5.39
C SER A 257 -2.18 -7.91 5.86
N GLY A 258 -3.31 -7.47 6.40
CA GLY A 258 -3.59 -6.09 6.82
C GLY A 258 -4.59 -5.40 5.89
N ALA A 259 -4.44 -4.09 5.69
CA ALA A 259 -5.31 -3.32 4.80
C ALA A 259 -5.33 -3.95 3.40
N PRO A 260 -6.48 -4.15 2.75
CA PRO A 260 -6.54 -4.89 1.49
C PRO A 260 -5.72 -4.24 0.37
N ALA A 261 -4.98 -5.05 -0.37
CA ALA A 261 -4.22 -4.64 -1.56
C ALA A 261 -5.14 -4.40 -2.76
N ARG A 262 -4.62 -3.80 -3.84
CA ARG A 262 -5.30 -3.93 -5.13
C ARG A 262 -5.03 -5.32 -5.70
N ALA A 263 -6.00 -5.87 -6.44
CA ALA A 263 -5.84 -7.20 -7.04
C ALA A 263 -4.58 -7.31 -7.93
N PRO A 264 -4.24 -6.34 -8.80
CA PRO A 264 -3.01 -6.41 -9.60
C PRO A 264 -1.73 -6.44 -8.75
N GLU A 265 -1.70 -5.69 -7.64
CA GLU A 265 -0.54 -5.67 -6.71
C GLU A 265 -0.34 -7.02 -6.02
N LEU A 266 -1.44 -7.71 -5.66
CA LEU A 266 -1.37 -9.05 -5.07
C LEU A 266 -0.90 -10.08 -6.10
N LEU A 267 -1.40 -9.99 -7.34
CA LEU A 267 -1.13 -10.97 -8.39
C LEU A 267 0.29 -10.85 -8.98
N SER A 268 0.93 -9.68 -8.86
CA SER A 268 2.29 -9.43 -9.34
C SER A 268 3.41 -9.83 -8.35
N ILE A 269 3.08 -10.46 -7.22
CA ILE A 269 4.05 -10.86 -6.20
C ILE A 269 5.00 -11.93 -6.72
N GLN A 270 6.29 -11.60 -6.76
CA GLN A 270 7.38 -12.48 -7.15
C GLN A 270 7.99 -13.18 -5.92
N HIS A 271 8.26 -14.48 -6.03
CA HIS A 271 8.88 -15.28 -4.96
C HIS A 271 10.40 -15.46 -5.12
N VAL A 272 10.95 -15.11 -6.29
CA VAL A 272 12.38 -15.14 -6.61
C VAL A 272 12.78 -13.88 -7.36
N ASN A 273 14.04 -13.49 -7.24
CA ASN A 273 14.60 -12.39 -8.00
C ASN A 273 14.58 -12.71 -9.50
N THR A 274 14.41 -11.68 -10.33
CA THR A 274 14.37 -11.79 -11.79
C THR A 274 15.34 -10.80 -12.43
N ASP A 275 15.77 -11.06 -13.67
CA ASP A 275 16.67 -10.16 -14.39
C ASP A 275 16.05 -8.78 -14.62
N THR A 276 14.72 -8.73 -14.83
CA THR A 276 13.99 -7.49 -15.14
C THR A 276 13.62 -6.68 -13.91
N ASN A 277 13.24 -7.33 -12.80
CA ASN A 277 12.79 -6.62 -11.59
C ASN A 277 13.84 -6.60 -10.48
N MET A 278 15.00 -7.27 -10.66
CA MET A 278 16.16 -7.44 -9.76
C MET A 278 15.88 -7.95 -8.35
N ARG A 279 14.67 -7.77 -7.81
CA ARG A 279 14.25 -8.06 -6.45
C ARG A 279 12.86 -8.69 -6.45
N ARG A 280 12.71 -9.74 -5.66
CA ARG A 280 11.43 -10.39 -5.38
C ARG A 280 10.54 -9.55 -4.46
N ASN A 281 9.34 -10.05 -4.16
CA ASN A 281 8.38 -9.40 -3.29
C ASN A 281 8.14 -10.14 -1.96
N ILE A 282 8.70 -11.33 -1.78
CA ILE A 282 8.51 -12.16 -0.57
C ILE A 282 9.79 -12.19 0.26
N TYR A 283 9.70 -11.77 1.52
CA TYR A 283 10.80 -11.68 2.47
C TYR A 283 10.46 -12.35 3.80
N ILE A 284 11.49 -12.71 4.57
CA ILE A 284 11.36 -13.14 5.97
C ILE A 284 11.90 -12.05 6.90
N GLU A 285 11.07 -11.58 7.83
CA GLU A 285 11.44 -10.58 8.85
C GLU A 285 10.85 -11.00 10.19
N ASP A 286 11.70 -11.11 11.22
CA ASP A 286 11.31 -11.48 12.60
C ASP A 286 10.39 -12.71 12.69
N GLY A 287 10.71 -13.76 11.93
CA GLY A 287 9.93 -14.99 11.89
C GLY A 287 8.57 -14.84 11.18
N MET A 288 8.35 -13.78 10.40
CA MET A 288 7.13 -13.58 9.64
C MET A 288 7.43 -13.48 8.15
N VAL A 289 6.48 -13.93 7.33
CA VAL A 289 6.52 -13.70 5.90
C VAL A 289 6.00 -12.29 5.63
N VAL A 290 6.75 -11.53 4.84
CA VAL A 290 6.43 -10.15 4.46
C VAL A 290 6.29 -10.06 2.96
N PHE A 291 5.16 -9.54 2.49
CA PHE A 291 4.95 -9.19 1.10
C PHE A 291 5.25 -7.70 0.93
N VAL A 292 6.19 -7.39 0.04
CA VAL A 292 6.65 -6.03 -0.25
C VAL A 292 6.27 -5.68 -1.68
N SER A 293 5.30 -4.79 -1.83
CA SER A 293 4.83 -4.31 -3.13
C SER A 293 5.20 -2.84 -3.33
N ALA A 294 5.72 -2.51 -4.52
CA ALA A 294 5.94 -1.13 -4.93
C ALA A 294 4.70 -0.61 -5.69
N TYR A 295 4.16 0.50 -5.21
CA TYR A 295 2.98 1.15 -5.75
C TYR A 295 3.36 2.41 -6.54
N HIS A 296 2.85 2.53 -7.78
CA HIS A 296 3.25 3.57 -8.74
C HIS A 296 2.10 4.48 -9.23
N LYS A 297 0.88 4.44 -8.66
CA LYS A 297 -0.17 5.43 -9.03
C LYS A 297 0.30 6.83 -8.61
N GLY A 298 0.43 7.73 -9.57
CA GLY A 298 0.96 9.08 -9.36
C GLY A 298 2.49 9.19 -9.43
N PHE A 299 3.22 8.16 -9.89
CA PHE A 299 4.66 8.23 -10.07
C PHE A 299 5.06 9.38 -11.01
N TYR A 300 4.36 9.54 -12.14
CA TYR A 300 4.59 10.64 -13.08
C TYR A 300 4.25 12.03 -12.52
N SER A 301 3.46 12.12 -11.44
CA SER A 301 3.07 13.39 -10.83
C SER A 301 3.83 13.71 -9.52
N SER A 302 4.47 12.72 -8.88
CA SER A 302 5.11 12.90 -7.56
C SER A 302 6.53 12.35 -7.45
N ASN A 303 7.00 11.61 -8.46
CA ASN A 303 8.29 10.91 -8.49
C ASN A 303 8.59 10.05 -7.23
N ASP A 304 7.55 9.63 -6.51
CA ASP A 304 7.66 8.86 -5.26
C ASP A 304 7.12 7.43 -5.46
N VAL A 305 7.97 6.43 -5.28
CA VAL A 305 7.59 5.01 -5.30
C VAL A 305 7.19 4.59 -3.89
N LYS A 306 5.91 4.29 -3.68
CA LYS A 306 5.41 3.89 -2.36
C LYS A 306 5.60 2.40 -2.14
N ILE A 307 6.52 2.04 -1.24
CA ILE A 307 6.71 0.66 -0.81
C ILE A 307 5.74 0.34 0.33
N ILE A 308 4.96 -0.74 0.16
CA ILE A 308 3.99 -1.22 1.13
C ILE A 308 4.43 -2.59 1.63
N HIS A 309 4.59 -2.72 2.95
CA HIS A 309 4.91 -3.98 3.62
C HIS A 309 3.62 -4.58 4.17
N ARG A 310 3.41 -5.87 3.91
CA ARG A 310 2.22 -6.62 4.32
C ARG A 310 2.66 -7.89 5.02
N TYR A 311 2.55 -7.91 6.34
CA TYR A 311 2.98 -9.06 7.13
C TYR A 311 1.86 -10.09 7.19
N LEU A 312 2.20 -11.37 7.05
CA LEU A 312 1.25 -12.46 7.15
C LEU A 312 1.20 -13.03 8.58
N PRO A 313 0.04 -13.48 9.07
CA PRO A 313 0.01 -14.23 10.32
C PRO A 313 0.72 -15.57 10.13
N ARG A 314 1.33 -16.11 11.19
CA ARG A 314 2.12 -17.35 11.17
C ARG A 314 1.41 -18.49 10.42
N ALA A 315 0.13 -18.71 10.71
CA ALA A 315 -0.67 -19.77 10.09
C ALA A 315 -0.79 -19.65 8.56
N VAL A 316 -0.74 -18.44 7.99
CA VAL A 316 -0.77 -18.21 6.54
C VAL A 316 0.65 -18.17 5.97
N GLY A 317 1.60 -17.57 6.68
CA GLY A 317 3.01 -17.54 6.31
C GLY A 317 3.60 -18.94 6.16
N GLU A 318 3.26 -19.87 7.07
CA GLU A 318 3.64 -21.28 6.98
C GLU A 318 3.17 -21.95 5.68
N LEU A 319 1.92 -21.68 5.27
CA LEU A 319 1.38 -22.21 4.01
C LEU A 319 2.17 -21.71 2.79
N VAL A 320 2.57 -20.44 2.80
CA VAL A 320 3.42 -19.86 1.75
C VAL A 320 4.80 -20.53 1.75
N VAL A 321 5.43 -20.67 2.91
CA VAL A 321 6.78 -21.27 3.02
C VAL A 321 6.77 -22.74 2.60
N TRP A 322 5.86 -23.58 3.11
CA TRP A 322 5.76 -24.98 2.70
C TRP A 322 5.44 -25.14 1.21
N TYR A 323 4.60 -24.27 0.65
CA TYR A 323 4.34 -24.27 -0.78
C TYR A 323 5.61 -23.99 -1.58
N LEU A 324 6.34 -22.92 -1.25
CA LEU A 324 7.56 -22.54 -1.97
C LEU A 324 8.70 -23.55 -1.77
N TRP A 325 8.80 -24.14 -0.58
CA TRP A 325 9.89 -25.03 -0.19
C TRP A 325 9.70 -26.47 -0.67
N LEU A 326 8.49 -27.04 -0.56
CA LEU A 326 8.22 -28.46 -0.79
C LEU A 326 7.37 -28.71 -2.04
N VAL A 327 6.29 -27.95 -2.23
CA VAL A 327 5.33 -28.20 -3.31
C VAL A 327 5.82 -27.66 -4.65
N LEU A 328 6.27 -26.40 -4.70
CA LEU A 328 6.66 -25.73 -5.95
C LEU A 328 7.85 -26.42 -6.65
N PRO A 329 8.92 -26.85 -5.97
CA PRO A 329 10.02 -27.57 -6.61
C PRO A 329 9.56 -28.92 -7.16
N PHE A 330 8.71 -29.64 -6.43
CA PHE A 330 8.14 -30.90 -6.89
C PHE A 330 7.21 -30.69 -8.08
N LEU A 331 6.31 -29.71 -8.03
CA LEU A 331 5.42 -29.33 -9.12
C LEU A 331 6.19 -29.09 -10.42
N ARG A 332 7.30 -28.35 -10.35
CA ARG A 332 8.18 -28.09 -11.50
C ARG A 332 8.76 -29.36 -12.09
N GLN A 333 9.24 -30.27 -11.26
CA GLN A 333 9.84 -31.54 -11.70
C GLN A 333 8.79 -32.51 -12.24
N LEU A 334 7.64 -32.59 -11.58
CA LEU A 334 6.50 -33.38 -12.02
C LEU A 334 5.99 -32.89 -13.38
N ALA A 335 5.96 -31.58 -13.61
CA ALA A 335 5.52 -31.02 -14.87
C ALA A 335 6.44 -31.33 -16.05
N VAL A 336 7.75 -31.24 -15.84
CA VAL A 336 8.75 -31.66 -16.85
C VAL A 336 8.59 -33.16 -17.18
N SER A 337 8.40 -33.98 -16.15
CA SER A 337 8.21 -35.43 -16.33
C SER A 337 6.88 -35.74 -17.03
N TRP A 338 5.81 -35.04 -16.67
CA TRP A 338 4.49 -35.16 -17.29
C TRP A 338 4.49 -34.74 -18.76
N GLY A 339 5.13 -33.62 -19.10
CA GLY A 339 5.24 -33.16 -20.50
C GLY A 339 5.87 -34.21 -21.41
N ARG A 340 6.93 -34.90 -20.93
CA ARG A 340 7.55 -36.02 -21.64
C ARG A 340 6.62 -37.22 -21.86
N THR A 341 5.63 -37.42 -20.97
CA THR A 341 4.67 -38.53 -21.10
C THR A 341 3.51 -38.22 -22.05
N VAL A 342 3.10 -36.96 -22.16
CA VAL A 342 1.90 -36.56 -22.93
C VAL A 342 2.26 -36.08 -24.35
N GLU A 343 3.39 -35.39 -24.52
CA GLU A 343 3.86 -34.93 -25.83
C GLU A 343 5.38 -35.12 -25.98
N PRO A 344 5.84 -36.32 -26.39
CA PRO A 344 7.26 -36.56 -26.67
C PRO A 344 7.68 -35.82 -27.95
N GLY A 345 8.21 -34.59 -27.81
CA GLY A 345 8.85 -33.85 -28.91
C GLY A 345 8.55 -32.34 -28.97
N THR A 346 7.53 -31.87 -28.25
CA THR A 346 7.20 -30.43 -28.17
C THR A 346 7.84 -29.84 -26.92
N GLU A 347 8.76 -28.88 -27.06
CA GLU A 347 9.17 -28.02 -25.93
C GLU A 347 7.98 -27.13 -25.53
N SER A 348 7.06 -27.67 -24.72
CA SER A 348 5.95 -26.88 -24.18
C SER A 348 6.51 -25.68 -23.39
N GLN A 349 5.96 -24.49 -23.64
CA GLN A 349 6.42 -23.23 -23.04
C GLN A 349 6.55 -23.29 -21.50
N PRO A 350 7.47 -22.52 -20.89
CA PRO A 350 7.94 -22.72 -19.52
C PRO A 350 7.01 -22.15 -18.44
N HIS A 351 5.70 -22.46 -18.48
CA HIS A 351 4.73 -22.00 -17.47
C HIS A 351 5.12 -22.44 -16.04
N HIS A 352 5.88 -23.53 -15.89
CA HIS A 352 6.35 -24.04 -14.60
C HIS A 352 7.45 -23.18 -13.95
N ARG A 353 8.14 -22.32 -14.72
CA ARG A 353 9.26 -21.50 -14.22
C ARG A 353 8.86 -20.07 -13.85
N SER A 354 7.56 -19.77 -13.79
CA SER A 354 7.08 -18.44 -13.43
C SER A 354 7.71 -17.95 -12.11
N PRO A 355 8.24 -16.70 -12.09
CA PRO A 355 8.77 -16.08 -10.87
C PRO A 355 7.66 -15.57 -9.95
N TYR A 356 6.41 -15.54 -10.43
CA TYR A 356 5.25 -15.07 -9.69
C TYR A 356 4.68 -16.18 -8.81
N LEU A 357 4.29 -15.83 -7.58
CA LEU A 357 3.59 -16.73 -6.66
C LEU A 357 2.28 -17.25 -7.30
N TRP A 358 1.62 -16.39 -8.05
CA TRP A 358 0.39 -16.64 -8.80
C TRP A 358 0.65 -16.85 -10.29
N GLY A 359 1.75 -17.53 -10.65
CA GLY A 359 2.03 -17.90 -12.05
C GLY A 359 0.92 -18.78 -12.67
N PRO A 360 0.90 -18.95 -14.01
CA PRO A 360 -0.11 -19.77 -14.70
C PRO A 360 -0.20 -21.19 -14.15
N ASP A 361 -1.39 -21.77 -14.18
CA ASP A 361 -1.60 -23.11 -13.66
C ASP A 361 -0.97 -24.17 -14.58
N VAL A 362 -0.21 -25.05 -13.96
CA VAL A 362 0.45 -26.17 -14.63
C VAL A 362 -0.60 -27.12 -15.23
N GLY A 363 -0.36 -27.60 -16.45
CA GLY A 363 -1.28 -28.48 -17.17
C GLY A 363 -2.34 -27.71 -17.97
N SER A 364 -3.12 -26.83 -17.32
CA SER A 364 -4.16 -26.06 -18.02
C SER A 364 -3.70 -24.77 -18.69
N GLY A 365 -2.57 -24.19 -18.26
CA GLY A 365 -2.09 -22.89 -18.74
C GLY A 365 -2.93 -21.68 -18.28
N ARG A 366 -4.03 -21.89 -17.55
CA ARG A 366 -4.93 -20.82 -17.08
C ARG A 366 -4.16 -19.79 -16.26
N THR A 367 -4.21 -18.53 -16.70
CA THR A 367 -3.54 -17.40 -16.04
C THR A 367 -4.31 -16.93 -14.81
N TRP A 368 -3.61 -16.18 -13.95
CA TRP A 368 -4.20 -15.53 -12.78
C TRP A 368 -4.60 -14.10 -13.13
N THR A 369 -5.87 -13.91 -13.45
CA THR A 369 -6.46 -12.59 -13.75
C THR A 369 -7.13 -12.00 -12.51
N SER A 370 -7.31 -10.66 -12.51
CA SER A 370 -8.10 -9.97 -11.47
C SER A 370 -9.50 -10.56 -11.34
N GLU A 371 -10.13 -10.96 -12.45
CA GLU A 371 -11.47 -11.57 -12.44
C GLU A 371 -11.48 -12.93 -11.74
N ARG A 372 -10.52 -13.80 -12.05
CA ARG A 372 -10.40 -15.10 -11.36
C ARG A 372 -10.22 -14.92 -9.84
N PHE A 373 -9.42 -13.93 -9.43
CA PHE A 373 -9.25 -13.62 -8.02
C PHE A 373 -10.55 -13.11 -7.38
N ARG A 374 -11.30 -12.23 -8.07
CA ARG A 374 -12.61 -11.74 -7.62
C ARG A 374 -13.61 -12.88 -7.45
N GLU A 375 -13.67 -13.81 -8.40
CA GLU A 375 -14.50 -15.02 -8.31
C GLU A 375 -14.14 -15.86 -7.07
N ALA A 376 -12.84 -16.10 -6.84
CA ALA A 376 -12.37 -16.87 -5.69
C ALA A 376 -12.72 -16.19 -4.35
N LEU A 377 -12.55 -14.86 -4.26
CA LEU A 377 -12.93 -14.06 -3.08
C LEU A 377 -14.45 -14.13 -2.83
N LYS A 378 -15.25 -13.97 -3.89
CA LYS A 378 -16.71 -14.04 -3.83
C LYS A 378 -17.19 -15.41 -3.36
N GLN A 379 -16.65 -16.49 -3.94
CA GLN A 379 -17.01 -17.85 -3.53
C GLN A 379 -16.61 -18.13 -2.08
N ALA A 380 -15.37 -17.81 -1.68
CA ALA A 380 -14.89 -18.05 -0.32
C ALA A 380 -15.74 -17.33 0.73
N SER A 381 -16.12 -16.08 0.45
CA SER A 381 -16.95 -15.27 1.36
C SER A 381 -18.42 -15.72 1.38
N GLN A 382 -19.02 -16.06 0.23
CA GLN A 382 -20.38 -16.62 0.18
C GLN A 382 -20.48 -17.91 0.99
N THR A 383 -19.58 -18.86 0.72
CA THR A 383 -19.60 -20.15 1.41
C THR A 383 -19.29 -20.01 2.90
N GLY A 384 -18.28 -19.22 3.26
CA GLY A 384 -17.85 -19.15 4.66
C GLY A 384 -18.72 -18.26 5.55
N LEU A 385 -19.47 -17.30 4.99
CA LEU A 385 -20.45 -16.50 5.75
C LEU A 385 -21.88 -17.05 5.66
N GLY A 386 -22.13 -17.99 4.74
CA GLY A 386 -23.48 -18.53 4.50
C GLY A 386 -24.44 -17.49 3.92
N LEU A 387 -23.92 -16.54 3.14
CA LEU A 387 -24.70 -15.43 2.57
C LEU A 387 -24.99 -15.67 1.08
N GLY A 388 -26.13 -15.17 0.60
CA GLY A 388 -26.45 -15.16 -0.83
C GLY A 388 -25.52 -14.28 -1.67
N PHE A 389 -24.85 -13.31 -1.04
CA PHE A 389 -23.92 -12.38 -1.68
C PHE A 389 -22.51 -12.52 -1.12
N GLY A 390 -21.52 -12.42 -2.00
CA GLY A 390 -20.10 -12.49 -1.64
C GLY A 390 -19.43 -11.14 -1.65
N PHE A 391 -18.23 -11.11 -1.12
CA PHE A 391 -17.33 -9.99 -1.22
C PHE A 391 -16.88 -9.77 -2.66
N ASN A 392 -16.74 -8.50 -3.01
CA ASN A 392 -15.93 -8.02 -4.11
C ASN A 392 -14.79 -7.16 -3.50
N VAL A 393 -13.83 -6.76 -4.32
CA VAL A 393 -12.64 -6.03 -3.84
C VAL A 393 -13.02 -4.69 -3.17
N ALA A 394 -13.95 -3.95 -3.78
CA ALA A 394 -14.38 -2.63 -3.28
C ALA A 394 -15.15 -2.73 -1.95
N ASN A 395 -16.16 -3.61 -1.87
CA ASN A 395 -16.95 -3.78 -0.67
C ASN A 395 -16.12 -4.32 0.49
N TYR A 396 -15.20 -5.24 0.23
CA TYR A 396 -14.35 -5.79 1.27
C TYR A 396 -13.40 -4.72 1.81
N ARG A 397 -12.92 -3.83 0.95
CA ARG A 397 -12.08 -2.70 1.37
C ARG A 397 -12.83 -1.78 2.32
N ASP A 398 -14.06 -1.39 2.00
CA ASP A 398 -14.89 -0.56 2.88
C ASP A 398 -15.17 -1.25 4.22
N ILE A 399 -15.51 -2.54 4.16
CA ILE A 399 -15.75 -3.39 5.33
C ILE A 399 -14.49 -3.46 6.20
N ALA A 400 -13.32 -3.74 5.61
CA ALA A 400 -12.06 -3.85 6.33
C ALA A 400 -11.67 -2.52 6.99
N VAL A 401 -11.85 -1.39 6.31
CA VAL A 401 -11.64 -0.05 6.89
C VAL A 401 -12.61 0.17 8.05
N GLY A 402 -13.90 -0.13 7.87
CA GLY A 402 -14.92 0.00 8.91
C GLY A 402 -14.62 -0.85 10.16
N ILE A 403 -14.21 -2.10 9.97
CA ILE A 403 -13.76 -2.99 11.05
C ILE A 403 -12.52 -2.40 11.73
N SER A 404 -11.53 -1.95 10.94
CA SER A 404 -10.27 -1.46 11.49
C SER A 404 -10.47 -0.25 12.41
N ARG A 405 -11.34 0.68 12.03
CA ARG A 405 -11.68 1.86 12.85
C ARG A 405 -12.39 1.49 14.15
N ARG A 406 -13.16 0.41 14.14
CA ARG A 406 -13.96 -0.03 15.29
C ARG A 406 -13.13 -0.81 16.30
N PHE A 407 -12.19 -1.62 15.83
CA PHE A 407 -11.50 -2.64 16.65
C PHE A 407 -9.99 -2.46 16.78
N LEU A 408 -9.32 -1.73 15.89
CA LEU A 408 -7.88 -1.48 15.99
C LEU A 408 -7.60 -0.17 16.72
N ARG A 409 -6.36 -0.03 17.19
CA ARG A 409 -5.87 1.22 17.78
C ARG A 409 -5.86 2.32 16.71
N GLY A 410 -6.11 3.58 17.11
CA GLY A 410 -6.16 4.70 16.16
C GLY A 410 -4.88 4.87 15.32
N SER A 411 -3.71 4.52 15.87
CA SER A 411 -2.42 4.53 15.16
C SER A 411 -2.23 3.40 14.15
N SER A 412 -3.05 2.34 14.24
CA SER A 412 -2.95 1.10 13.46
C SER A 412 -4.16 0.87 12.55
N ALA A 413 -5.23 1.66 12.73
CA ALA A 413 -6.43 1.63 11.91
C ALA A 413 -6.11 1.96 10.46
N PHE A 414 -6.84 1.37 9.53
CA PHE A 414 -6.57 1.58 8.11
C PHE A 414 -6.99 3.00 7.71
N PRO A 415 -6.12 3.75 7.02
CA PRO A 415 -6.40 5.13 6.66
C PRO A 415 -7.59 5.23 5.70
N ASP A 416 -8.34 6.33 5.77
CA ASP A 416 -9.36 6.64 4.76
C ASP A 416 -8.67 6.95 3.42
N ASN A 417 -9.12 6.31 2.34
CA ASN A 417 -8.52 6.52 1.03
C ASN A 417 -8.74 7.94 0.54
N ILE A 418 -9.91 8.52 0.83
CA ILE A 418 -10.26 9.90 0.49
C ILE A 418 -9.28 10.87 1.16
N GLN A 419 -8.94 10.66 2.44
CA GLN A 419 -7.99 11.51 3.15
C GLN A 419 -6.54 11.31 2.65
N THR A 420 -6.18 10.09 2.27
CA THR A 420 -4.83 9.76 1.80
C THR A 420 -4.58 10.28 0.38
N GLU A 421 -5.55 10.12 -0.53
CA GLU A 421 -5.51 10.68 -1.89
C GLU A 421 -5.65 12.22 -1.84
N ARG A 422 -6.49 12.77 -0.95
CA ARG A 422 -6.59 14.22 -0.67
C ARG A 422 -5.25 14.80 -0.25
N GLN A 423 -4.60 14.21 0.76
CA GLN A 423 -3.32 14.71 1.27
C GLN A 423 -2.26 14.68 0.15
N GLN A 424 -2.27 13.64 -0.68
CA GLN A 424 -1.33 13.46 -1.79
C GLN A 424 -1.54 14.45 -2.93
N GLU A 425 -2.79 14.66 -3.36
CA GLU A 425 -3.09 15.64 -4.39
C GLU A 425 -2.91 17.07 -3.86
N LEU A 426 -3.22 17.36 -2.60
CA LEU A 426 -2.90 18.65 -1.98
C LEU A 426 -1.39 18.90 -1.90
N THR A 427 -0.58 17.89 -1.57
CA THR A 427 0.89 18.02 -1.60
C THR A 427 1.43 18.17 -3.02
N ALA A 428 0.83 17.50 -4.01
CA ALA A 428 1.23 17.64 -5.42
C ALA A 428 0.84 19.02 -5.99
N ILE A 429 -0.31 19.57 -5.56
CA ILE A 429 -0.74 20.93 -5.89
C ILE A 429 0.12 21.97 -5.16
N ALA A 430 0.49 21.71 -3.90
CA ALA A 430 1.36 22.57 -3.12
C ALA A 430 2.80 22.56 -3.63
N ALA A 431 3.28 21.49 -4.28
CA ALA A 431 4.63 21.45 -4.86
C ALA A 431 4.85 22.42 -6.03
N ASP A 432 3.77 22.96 -6.63
CA ASP A 432 3.81 24.04 -7.63
C ASP A 432 3.85 25.45 -6.98
N THR A 433 3.82 25.53 -5.65
CA THR A 433 3.91 26.78 -4.88
C THR A 433 5.03 26.64 -3.85
N ASP A 434 5.86 27.65 -3.68
CA ASP A 434 7.04 27.62 -2.79
C ASP A 434 6.70 27.03 -1.41
N PRO A 435 7.40 25.99 -0.92
CA PRO A 435 7.01 25.30 0.30
C PRO A 435 7.56 26.05 1.52
N ASP A 436 6.79 27.00 2.03
CA ASP A 436 6.91 27.47 3.42
C ASP A 436 5.59 27.21 4.13
N ASP A 437 5.50 26.03 4.74
CA ASP A 437 4.68 25.71 5.93
C ASP A 437 4.38 24.20 5.98
N GLY A 438 5.27 23.46 6.63
CA GLY A 438 5.08 22.04 6.94
C GLY A 438 5.79 21.68 8.22
N ILE A 439 5.06 21.78 9.34
CA ILE A 439 5.47 21.45 10.72
C ILE A 439 6.25 20.14 10.75
N GLY A 440 7.58 20.26 10.81
CA GLY A 440 8.51 19.21 11.18
C GLY A 440 8.65 19.17 12.71
N ASP A 441 8.92 17.98 13.25
CA ASP A 441 9.23 17.80 14.66
C ASP A 441 10.44 18.69 15.03
N ILE A 442 10.26 19.62 15.97
CA ILE A 442 11.22 20.68 16.35
C ILE A 442 12.58 20.11 16.84
N ALA A 443 12.67 18.80 17.09
CA ALA A 443 13.93 18.11 17.38
C ALA A 443 14.83 17.93 16.14
N ASP A 444 14.26 17.84 14.93
CA ASP A 444 15.00 17.59 13.69
C ASP A 444 15.48 18.89 13.00
N GLU A 445 14.90 20.04 13.34
CA GLU A 445 15.37 21.35 12.87
C GLU A 445 16.68 21.80 13.54
N GLN A 446 17.09 21.18 14.65
CA GLN A 446 18.38 21.47 15.29
C GLN A 446 19.59 20.77 14.62
N ALA A 447 19.35 19.89 13.65
CA ALA A 447 20.40 19.20 12.88
C ALA A 447 20.54 19.70 11.42
N GLY A 448 19.78 20.73 11.03
CA GLY A 448 19.95 21.42 9.75
C GLY A 448 19.38 20.75 8.51
N HIS A 449 18.53 19.70 8.62
CA HIS A 449 17.87 19.08 7.46
C HIS A 449 16.46 18.56 7.78
N SER A 450 15.53 18.70 6.82
CA SER A 450 14.15 18.24 6.93
C SER A 450 14.04 16.70 6.95
N THR A 451 12.98 16.20 7.59
CA THR A 451 12.65 14.78 7.87
C THR A 451 12.71 13.84 6.66
N HIS A 452 12.67 14.38 5.43
CA HIS A 452 12.78 13.63 4.21
C HIS A 452 14.24 13.23 3.88
N VAL A 453 15.23 14.05 4.25
CA VAL A 453 16.63 13.87 3.79
C VAL A 453 17.42 12.94 4.72
N ALA A 454 17.20 13.00 6.04
CA ALA A 454 17.93 12.21 7.03
C ALA A 454 17.70 10.69 6.87
N GLY A 455 16.46 10.27 6.57
CA GLY A 455 16.11 8.87 6.32
C GLY A 455 16.56 8.32 4.96
N MET A 456 17.05 9.16 4.04
CA MET A 456 17.56 8.72 2.73
C MET A 456 19.08 8.47 2.72
N VAL A 457 19.84 9.05 3.66
CA VAL A 457 21.31 9.18 3.52
C VAL A 457 22.12 8.52 4.65
N TYR A 458 21.64 8.40 5.89
CA TYR A 458 22.44 7.83 7.00
C TYR A 458 21.72 6.73 7.79
N GLY A 459 22.43 5.62 8.07
CA GLY A 459 21.97 4.57 9.00
C GLY A 459 20.97 3.56 8.45
N ARG A 460 21.03 3.26 7.13
CA ARG A 460 20.06 2.36 6.47
C ARG A 460 20.27 0.90 6.84
N GLU A 461 19.26 0.24 7.39
CA GLU A 461 19.26 -1.22 7.58
C GLU A 461 19.19 -1.93 6.22
N SER A 462 19.79 -3.12 6.08
CA SER A 462 19.87 -3.86 4.81
C SER A 462 18.51 -4.16 4.17
N MET A 463 17.42 -4.15 4.95
CA MET A 463 16.03 -4.29 4.49
C MET A 463 15.40 -3.00 3.95
N GLU A 464 16.11 -1.88 3.92
CA GLU A 464 15.55 -0.61 3.43
C GLU A 464 15.55 -0.52 1.89
N PHE A 465 14.36 -0.61 1.29
CA PHE A 465 14.12 -0.32 -0.13
C PHE A 465 14.19 1.19 -0.40
N ALA A 466 14.64 1.60 -1.59
CA ALA A 466 14.51 3.00 -2.02
C ALA A 466 13.02 3.41 -1.97
N GLY A 467 12.70 4.51 -1.28
CA GLY A 467 11.32 4.98 -1.06
C GLY A 467 10.64 4.51 0.24
N SER A 468 11.33 3.80 1.13
CA SER A 468 10.79 3.40 2.46
C SER A 468 11.75 3.70 3.60
N THR A 469 11.22 4.21 4.72
CA THR A 469 11.96 4.40 5.98
C THR A 469 11.65 3.28 6.99
N THR A 470 12.58 3.02 7.91
CA THR A 470 12.41 2.03 9.00
C THR A 470 11.18 2.34 9.88
N VAL A 471 10.89 3.62 10.14
CA VAL A 471 9.68 4.04 10.88
C VAL A 471 8.40 3.63 10.12
N ARG A 472 8.36 3.80 8.80
CA ARG A 472 7.20 3.42 7.98
C ARG A 472 6.99 1.91 7.96
N ARG A 473 8.08 1.13 7.86
CA ARG A 473 8.06 -0.34 7.94
C ARG A 473 7.49 -0.84 9.26
N LEU A 474 7.94 -0.28 10.39
CA LEU A 474 7.45 -0.64 11.73
C LEU A 474 5.96 -0.30 11.91
N LYS A 475 5.46 0.80 11.33
CA LYS A 475 4.02 1.13 11.34
C LYS A 475 3.20 0.11 10.55
N PHE A 476 3.67 -0.33 9.38
CA PHE A 476 3.00 -1.41 8.63
C PHE A 476 2.96 -2.70 9.44
N ARG A 477 4.07 -3.05 10.09
CA ARG A 477 4.12 -4.23 10.97
C ARG A 477 3.10 -4.16 12.10
N ALA A 478 3.06 -3.04 12.82
CA ALA A 478 2.11 -2.85 13.91
C ALA A 478 0.66 -2.96 13.43
N SER A 479 0.33 -2.34 12.27
CA SER A 479 -1.01 -2.42 11.68
C SER A 479 -1.40 -3.85 11.27
N SER A 480 -0.51 -4.59 10.60
CA SER A 480 -0.74 -6.01 10.27
C SER A 480 -0.90 -6.88 11.53
N MET A 481 -0.06 -6.68 12.55
CA MET A 481 -0.14 -7.44 13.80
C MET A 481 -1.42 -7.19 14.59
N ASP A 482 -1.86 -5.93 14.70
CA ASP A 482 -3.14 -5.58 15.32
C ASP A 482 -4.32 -6.21 14.56
N TRP A 483 -4.24 -6.26 13.21
CA TRP A 483 -5.21 -6.97 12.38
C TRP A 483 -5.21 -8.49 12.63
N HIS A 484 -4.03 -9.12 12.74
CA HIS A 484 -3.91 -10.55 13.07
C HIS A 484 -4.53 -10.85 14.44
N GLN A 485 -4.29 -9.98 15.43
CA GLN A 485 -4.87 -10.10 16.76
C GLN A 485 -6.38 -10.00 16.73
N PHE A 486 -6.94 -9.04 15.98
CA PHE A 486 -8.39 -8.92 15.78
C PHE A 486 -8.99 -10.18 15.14
N LEU A 487 -8.30 -10.76 14.16
CA LEU A 487 -8.71 -11.99 13.49
C LEU A 487 -8.58 -13.24 14.38
N GLY A 488 -7.93 -13.13 15.54
CA GLY A 488 -7.73 -14.24 16.47
C GLY A 488 -6.57 -15.17 16.09
N PHE A 489 -5.60 -14.68 15.30
CA PHE A 489 -4.32 -15.38 15.14
C PHE A 489 -3.43 -15.04 16.35
N THR A 490 -3.29 -15.99 17.27
CA THR A 490 -2.40 -15.84 18.42
C THR A 490 -0.95 -15.87 17.97
N ALA A 491 -0.14 -14.92 18.44
CA ALA A 491 1.30 -14.98 18.30
C ALA A 491 1.84 -16.14 19.17
N GLU A 492 2.04 -17.32 18.58
CA GLU A 492 2.85 -18.39 19.17
C GLU A 492 4.35 -18.14 18.98
N THR A 493 4.77 -16.91 18.70
CA THR A 493 6.15 -16.51 18.97
C THR A 493 6.23 -16.15 20.45
N PRO A 494 7.04 -16.84 21.27
CA PRO A 494 7.59 -16.18 22.44
C PRO A 494 8.23 -14.93 21.89
N THR A 495 7.75 -13.77 22.33
CA THR A 495 8.52 -12.55 22.19
C THR A 495 9.82 -12.85 22.94
N VAL A 496 10.89 -13.23 22.24
CA VAL A 496 12.25 -13.30 22.80
C VAL A 496 12.67 -11.89 23.27
N LEU A 497 11.91 -10.86 22.91
CA LEU A 497 11.80 -9.59 23.61
C LEU A 497 10.51 -9.55 24.43
N GLY A 498 10.46 -10.26 25.55
CA GLY A 498 9.38 -10.14 26.52
C GLY A 498 9.18 -8.67 26.87
N LYS A 499 7.91 -8.20 26.90
CA LYS A 499 7.45 -6.85 27.29
C LYS A 499 8.59 -5.85 27.54
N ARG A 500 9.34 -5.47 26.51
CA ARG A 500 10.06 -4.22 26.56
C ARG A 500 9.01 -3.18 26.20
N VAL A 501 8.33 -2.68 27.25
CA VAL A 501 8.01 -1.26 27.27
C VAL A 501 9.30 -0.61 26.84
N ASN A 502 9.25 0.09 25.73
CA ASN A 502 10.47 0.57 25.18
C ASN A 502 11.16 1.46 26.23
N PRO A 503 12.48 1.26 26.47
CA PRO A 503 13.15 1.96 27.56
C PRO A 503 12.98 3.48 27.44
N TRP A 504 12.90 3.98 26.21
CA TRP A 504 12.65 5.38 25.89
C TRP A 504 11.17 5.83 26.07
N GLU A 505 10.18 4.94 26.04
CA GLU A 505 8.77 5.27 26.33
C GLU A 505 8.56 5.38 27.85
N ALA A 506 9.13 4.44 28.62
CA ALA A 506 9.16 4.51 30.07
C ALA A 506 10.01 5.69 30.56
N GLN A 507 11.20 5.90 29.96
CA GLN A 507 12.02 7.07 30.24
C GLN A 507 11.33 8.36 29.79
N ALA A 508 10.63 8.41 28.65
CA ALA A 508 9.88 9.60 28.24
C ALA A 508 8.73 9.91 29.19
N ALA A 509 7.99 8.89 29.66
CA ALA A 509 6.95 9.06 30.67
C ALA A 509 7.55 9.54 32.02
N ASP A 510 8.68 8.98 32.44
CA ASP A 510 9.41 9.42 33.64
C ASP A 510 9.98 10.85 33.48
N HIS A 511 10.50 11.19 32.30
CA HIS A 511 10.98 12.55 31.98
C HIS A 511 9.83 13.55 31.92
N GLN A 512 8.67 13.19 31.38
CA GLN A 512 7.45 14.01 31.41
C GLN A 512 6.93 14.22 32.84
N ALA A 513 6.92 13.17 33.66
CA ALA A 513 6.51 13.24 35.07
C ALA A 513 7.47 14.10 35.90
N ARG A 514 8.78 13.92 35.72
CA ARG A 514 9.83 14.75 36.35
C ARG A 514 9.73 16.21 35.92
N ARG A 515 9.51 16.47 34.62
CA ARG A 515 9.31 17.81 34.06
C ARG A 515 8.10 18.51 34.67
N ARG A 516 6.95 17.82 34.76
CA ARG A 516 5.74 18.38 35.38
C ARG A 516 5.99 18.73 36.85
N THR A 517 6.65 17.85 37.59
CA THR A 517 7.01 18.08 39.00
C THR A 517 7.97 19.27 39.15
N GLN A 518 8.95 19.39 38.27
CA GLN A 518 9.92 20.50 38.27
C GLN A 518 9.26 21.85 37.92
N LEU A 519 8.36 21.88 36.93
CA LEU A 519 7.61 23.09 36.55
C LEU A 519 6.67 23.57 37.66
N GLN A 520 6.02 22.64 38.37
CA GLN A 520 5.13 22.95 39.49
C GLN A 520 5.87 23.45 40.74
N ALA A 521 7.10 22.99 40.96
CA ALA A 521 7.90 23.36 42.12
C ALA A 521 8.76 24.62 41.92
N THR A 522 8.87 25.15 40.70
CA THR A 522 9.77 26.28 40.40
C THR A 522 9.06 27.63 40.55
N ASP A 523 9.73 28.56 41.23
CA ASP A 523 9.37 29.98 41.19
C ASP A 523 9.68 30.56 39.81
N MET A 524 8.62 30.85 39.05
CA MET A 524 8.72 31.31 37.66
C MET A 524 9.22 32.74 37.54
N GLU A 525 9.05 33.58 38.56
CA GLU A 525 9.54 34.96 38.52
C GLU A 525 11.06 34.98 38.72
N ALA A 526 11.55 34.21 39.70
CA ALA A 526 12.99 33.99 39.88
C ALA A 526 13.63 33.28 38.66
N ALA A 527 12.90 32.39 37.99
CA ALA A 527 13.35 31.78 36.74
C ALA A 527 13.41 32.78 35.58
N LEU A 528 12.47 33.71 35.49
CA LEU A 528 12.44 34.76 34.47
C LEU A 528 13.63 35.71 34.61
N GLN A 529 13.96 36.10 35.85
CA GLN A 529 15.12 36.93 36.16
C GLN A 529 16.44 36.23 35.77
N ARG A 530 16.54 34.93 36.04
CA ARG A 530 17.70 34.11 35.61
C ARG A 530 17.80 33.97 34.09
N MET A 531 16.67 33.76 33.41
CA MET A 531 16.63 33.59 31.95
C MET A 531 17.05 34.86 31.20
N THR A 532 16.69 36.03 31.73
CA THR A 532 16.91 37.32 31.08
C THR A 532 18.16 38.05 31.58
N GLY A 533 18.76 37.60 32.68
CA GLY A 533 19.88 38.28 33.35
C GLY A 533 19.49 39.60 34.00
N GLN A 534 18.19 39.91 34.11
CA GLN A 534 17.67 41.16 34.67
C GLN A 534 17.01 40.88 36.02
N GLY A 535 17.65 41.30 37.12
CA GLY A 535 17.17 41.04 38.48
C GLY A 535 15.86 41.74 38.85
N GLU A 536 15.44 42.75 38.08
CA GLU A 536 14.22 43.54 38.35
C GLU A 536 13.07 43.23 37.37
N ILE A 537 13.23 42.25 36.47
CA ILE A 537 12.16 41.93 35.53
C ILE A 537 10.98 41.25 36.26
N GLN A 538 9.78 41.70 35.93
CA GLN A 538 8.52 41.15 36.44
C GLN A 538 7.58 40.80 35.28
N PHE A 539 6.66 39.87 35.50
CA PHE A 539 5.60 39.56 34.56
C PHE A 539 4.68 40.76 34.35
N ARG A 540 4.24 40.99 33.11
CA ARG A 540 3.36 42.11 32.74
C ARG A 540 2.01 41.64 32.23
N GLY A 541 0.94 42.28 32.69
CA GLY A 541 -0.42 42.04 32.21
C GLY A 541 -0.83 40.58 32.31
N VAL A 542 -1.22 39.97 31.17
CA VAL A 542 -1.75 38.60 31.11
C VAL A 542 -0.67 37.51 31.25
N GLN A 543 0.61 37.87 31.37
CA GLN A 543 1.71 36.90 31.42
C GLN A 543 1.68 36.04 32.69
N GLN A 544 1.50 36.66 33.85
CA GLN A 544 1.47 35.97 35.14
C GLN A 544 0.34 34.94 35.23
N PRO A 545 -0.94 35.28 34.95
CA PRO A 545 -2.01 34.28 34.99
C PRO A 545 -1.86 33.19 33.92
N ALA A 546 -1.28 33.51 32.75
CA ALA A 546 -1.02 32.50 31.71
C ALA A 546 0.09 31.51 32.14
N ILE A 547 1.18 32.00 32.74
CA ILE A 547 2.25 31.15 33.29
C ILE A 547 1.72 30.27 34.43
N GLN A 548 0.89 30.82 35.33
CA GLN A 548 0.26 30.03 36.39
C GLN A 548 -0.60 28.90 35.83
N ALA A 549 -1.45 29.19 34.84
CA ALA A 549 -2.27 28.16 34.18
C ALA A 549 -1.42 27.07 33.49
N ILE A 550 -0.25 27.45 32.95
CA ILE A 550 0.72 26.52 32.36
C ILE A 550 1.40 25.66 33.45
N GLN A 551 1.75 26.23 34.62
CA GLN A 551 2.30 25.49 35.75
C GLN A 551 1.30 24.48 36.33
N ASP A 552 0.02 24.88 36.42
CA ASP A 552 -1.06 24.04 36.93
C ASP A 552 -1.46 22.94 35.95
N GLY A 553 -0.95 23.00 34.71
CA GLY A 553 -1.21 22.02 33.65
C GLY A 553 -2.63 22.10 33.08
N ALA A 554 -3.25 23.28 33.11
CA ALA A 554 -4.56 23.52 32.50
C ALA A 554 -4.47 23.33 30.98
N SER A 555 -5.51 22.74 30.38
CA SER A 555 -5.63 22.58 28.93
C SER A 555 -7.10 22.64 28.51
N PRO A 556 -7.47 23.48 27.52
CA PRO A 556 -6.62 24.43 26.78
C PRO A 556 -6.39 25.76 27.53
N VAL A 557 -5.24 26.41 27.30
CA VAL A 557 -4.94 27.78 27.77
C VAL A 557 -4.94 28.73 26.58
N VAL A 558 -5.79 29.77 26.62
CA VAL A 558 -5.85 30.81 25.58
C VAL A 558 -5.46 32.15 26.20
N ALA A 559 -4.34 32.72 25.75
CA ALA A 559 -3.85 34.03 26.18
C ALA A 559 -3.79 35.00 24.99
N VAL A 560 -4.56 36.09 25.04
CA VAL A 560 -4.62 37.11 23.99
C VAL A 560 -3.74 38.30 24.36
N MET A 561 -2.76 38.64 23.54
CA MET A 561 -1.79 39.70 23.82
C MET A 561 -1.40 40.50 22.56
N PRO A 562 -1.17 41.83 22.67
CA PRO A 562 -0.74 42.66 21.55
C PRO A 562 0.66 42.26 21.02
N THR A 563 0.97 42.64 19.78
CA THR A 563 2.31 42.43 19.17
C THR A 563 3.35 43.23 19.95
N GLY A 564 4.47 42.59 20.33
CA GLY A 564 5.45 43.16 21.27
C GLY A 564 5.14 42.94 22.76
N GLY A 565 3.97 42.39 23.11
CA GLY A 565 3.58 42.11 24.51
C GLY A 565 4.30 40.94 25.20
N GLY A 566 5.34 40.38 24.59
CA GLY A 566 6.12 39.28 25.19
C GLY A 566 5.46 37.90 25.14
N LYS A 567 4.64 37.61 24.11
CA LYS A 567 4.01 36.29 23.88
C LYS A 567 5.01 35.13 23.92
N SER A 568 6.22 35.35 23.41
CA SER A 568 7.26 34.33 23.35
C SER A 568 7.71 33.83 24.73
N MET A 569 7.61 34.68 25.76
CA MET A 569 7.97 34.32 27.13
C MET A 569 7.14 33.14 27.66
N LEU A 570 5.87 33.03 27.24
CA LEU A 570 4.93 32.01 27.73
C LEU A 570 5.36 30.58 27.38
N PHE A 571 6.18 30.38 26.35
CA PHE A 571 6.75 29.07 26.01
C PHE A 571 8.25 28.98 26.28
N MET A 572 8.99 30.09 26.21
CA MET A 572 10.44 30.10 26.48
C MET A 572 10.74 29.84 27.96
N LEU A 573 9.99 30.46 28.87
CA LEU A 573 10.27 30.36 30.31
C LEU A 573 10.03 28.93 30.86
N PRO A 574 8.93 28.23 30.55
CA PRO A 574 8.77 26.81 30.90
C PRO A 574 9.83 25.89 30.26
N ALA A 575 10.29 26.21 29.05
CA ALA A 575 11.36 25.47 28.40
C ALA A 575 12.74 25.71 29.06
N PHE A 576 12.99 26.92 29.56
CA PHE A 576 14.19 27.27 30.32
C PHE A 576 14.25 26.57 31.68
N VAL A 577 13.12 26.50 32.39
CA VAL A 577 13.02 25.87 33.72
C VAL A 577 13.19 24.35 33.66
N ALA A 578 12.72 23.72 32.58
CA ALA A 578 12.84 22.28 32.37
C ALA A 578 13.36 21.97 30.95
N PRO A 579 14.69 22.03 30.74
CA PRO A 579 15.32 21.74 29.44
C PRO A 579 15.15 20.27 29.04
N GLY A 580 14.80 19.99 27.78
CA GLY A 580 14.74 18.61 27.24
C GLY A 580 13.48 18.19 26.48
N GLY A 581 12.72 19.11 25.87
CA GLY A 581 11.64 18.76 24.93
C GLY A 581 10.63 19.87 24.68
N VAL A 582 9.98 19.83 23.50
CA VAL A 582 8.97 20.80 23.05
C VAL A 582 7.75 20.80 24.01
N PRO A 583 7.11 21.95 24.31
CA PRO A 583 5.92 21.97 25.18
C PRO A 583 4.72 21.28 24.49
N SER A 584 4.29 20.13 25.01
CA SER A 584 3.18 19.31 24.47
C SER A 584 1.77 19.87 24.69
N TRP A 585 1.63 21.18 24.94
CA TRP A 585 0.36 21.81 25.31
C TRP A 585 -0.47 22.31 24.11
N TRP A 586 0.03 22.11 22.88
CA TRP A 586 -0.64 22.55 21.65
C TRP A 586 -1.16 21.41 20.76
N SER A 587 -0.97 20.15 21.15
CA SER A 587 -1.49 19.00 20.42
C SER A 587 -2.66 18.34 21.15
N ARG A 588 -3.84 18.96 21.07
CA ARG A 588 -5.14 18.26 21.17
C ARG A 588 -6.28 19.14 20.69
#